data_AF-A0A2S0SBM0-F1
#
_entry.id   AF-A0A2S0SBM0-F1
#
_cell.length_a   1.000
_cell.length_b   1.000
_cell.length_c   1.000
_cell.angle_alpha   90.00
_cell.angle_beta   90.00
_cell.angle_gamma   90.00
#
_symmetry.space_group_name_H-M   'P 1'
#
loop_
_entity.id
_entity.type
_entity.pdbx_description
1 polymer ?
#
loop_
_entity_poly.entity_id
_entity_poly.type
_entity_poly.pdbx_seq_one_letter_code
_entity_poly.pdbx_strand_id
1 'polypeptide(L)'
;MKSSQSKVSQSRRRFLRDTARTAAGVGAAACVLGLQSMQSQARETKGVPIRPPGALPEGEFESACIRCGLCVQACPYDTLKLASLLSPVATGSPYFTARDIPCEMCEDIPCVVACPSGALDHDLTDIDDARMGTAVLIDHETCLNWQGLRCDVCYRVCPLIDEAITLENIRNDRTGYHAKLIPTVNSDVCTGCGKCEQACVLDVAAIKVVPTDLAKGKVGSHYNFGWQEIDKPLENVLPEETPVPSGALESLKGGQ
;
A
#
# COMPACT_ATOMS: atom_id res chain seq x y z
N MET A 1 45.06 49.99 -38.58
CA MET A 1 44.27 49.87 -37.33
C MET A 1 42.93 49.11 -37.56
N LYS A 2 42.90 47.88 -38.09
CA LYS A 2 41.65 47.11 -38.35
C LYS A 2 41.44 45.84 -37.49
N SER A 3 42.37 45.51 -36.59
CA SER A 3 42.38 44.22 -35.86
C SER A 3 41.61 44.21 -34.52
N SER A 4 41.30 45.39 -33.93
CA SER A 4 40.69 45.48 -32.58
C SER A 4 39.17 45.26 -32.56
N GLN A 5 38.44 45.71 -33.60
CA GLN A 5 36.96 45.64 -33.61
C GLN A 5 36.40 44.21 -33.76
N SER A 6 37.13 43.28 -34.39
CA SER A 6 36.67 41.90 -34.61
C SER A 6 36.65 41.07 -33.32
N LYS A 7 37.62 41.28 -32.41
CA LYS A 7 37.71 40.56 -31.13
C LYS A 7 36.61 40.97 -30.14
N VAL A 8 36.24 42.25 -30.11
CA VAL A 8 35.15 42.76 -29.25
C VAL A 8 33.78 42.22 -29.67
N SER A 9 33.55 42.14 -30.99
CA SER A 9 32.35 41.53 -31.58
C SER A 9 32.20 40.04 -31.22
N GLN A 10 33.31 39.27 -31.30
CA GLN A 10 33.31 37.85 -30.90
C GLN A 10 33.08 37.66 -29.39
N SER A 11 33.66 38.51 -28.54
CA SER A 11 33.49 38.45 -27.08
C SER A 11 32.03 38.69 -26.65
N ARG A 12 31.35 39.69 -27.24
CA ARG A 12 29.92 39.96 -26.97
C ARG A 12 29.01 38.82 -27.40
N ARG A 13 29.26 38.22 -28.58
CA ARG A 13 28.50 37.05 -29.05
C ARG A 13 28.69 35.84 -28.15
N ARG A 14 29.90 35.64 -27.63
CA ARG A 14 30.20 34.57 -26.68
C ARG A 14 29.48 34.78 -25.35
N PHE A 15 29.54 35.98 -24.78
CA PHE A 15 28.82 36.33 -23.55
C PHE A 15 27.30 36.13 -23.68
N LEU A 16 26.67 36.65 -24.75
CA LEU A 16 25.23 36.47 -24.96
C LEU A 16 24.83 35.00 -25.13
N ARG A 17 25.65 34.21 -25.82
CA ARG A 17 25.43 32.77 -26.00
C ARG A 17 25.59 32.03 -24.67
N ASP A 18 26.59 32.37 -23.88
CA ASP A 18 26.85 31.72 -22.59
C ASP A 18 25.76 32.07 -21.57
N THR A 19 25.32 33.33 -21.50
CA THR A 19 24.19 33.76 -20.66
C THR A 19 22.87 33.12 -21.10
N ALA A 20 22.62 33.00 -22.41
CA ALA A 20 21.42 32.31 -22.90
C ALA A 20 21.43 30.81 -22.54
N ARG A 21 22.60 30.16 -22.62
CA ARG A 21 22.76 28.75 -22.24
C ARG A 21 22.60 28.52 -20.74
N THR A 22 23.16 29.38 -19.91
CA THR A 22 23.02 29.26 -18.45
C THR A 22 21.58 29.55 -18.02
N ALA A 23 20.94 30.59 -18.57
CA ALA A 23 19.54 30.88 -18.29
C ALA A 23 18.61 29.72 -18.71
N ALA A 24 18.83 29.14 -19.89
CA ALA A 24 18.08 27.96 -20.33
C ALA A 24 18.33 26.73 -19.44
N GLY A 25 19.58 26.49 -19.05
CA GLY A 25 19.95 25.37 -18.18
C GLY A 25 19.34 25.48 -16.78
N VAL A 26 19.42 26.68 -16.17
CA VAL A 26 18.81 26.95 -14.85
C VAL A 26 17.28 26.90 -14.94
N GLY A 27 16.68 27.44 -16.01
CA GLY A 27 15.24 27.36 -16.23
C GLY A 27 14.75 25.92 -16.35
N ALA A 28 15.45 25.08 -17.12
CA ALA A 28 15.13 23.66 -17.23
C ALA A 28 15.28 22.92 -15.88
N ALA A 29 16.37 23.17 -15.15
CA ALA A 29 16.59 22.57 -13.84
C ALA A 29 15.51 23.00 -12.82
N ALA A 30 15.14 24.28 -12.80
CA ALA A 30 14.08 24.80 -11.95
C ALA A 30 12.71 24.18 -12.27
N CYS A 31 12.40 23.99 -13.56
CA CYS A 31 11.17 23.30 -13.98
C CYS A 31 11.16 21.83 -13.54
N VAL A 32 12.27 21.11 -13.72
CA VAL A 32 12.37 19.69 -13.30
C VAL A 32 12.21 19.57 -11.78
N LEU A 33 12.94 20.38 -11.01
CA LEU A 33 12.85 20.41 -9.54
C LEU A 33 11.45 20.84 -9.07
N GLY A 34 10.83 21.79 -9.77
CA GLY A 34 9.46 22.22 -9.52
C GLY A 34 8.45 21.08 -9.72
N LEU A 35 8.55 20.34 -10.82
CA LEU A 35 7.69 19.18 -11.09
C LEU A 35 7.89 18.06 -10.04
N GLN A 36 9.14 17.76 -9.67
CA GLN A 36 9.45 16.78 -8.62
C GLN A 36 8.89 17.20 -7.26
N SER A 37 8.96 18.48 -6.92
CA SER A 37 8.38 19.04 -5.68
C SER A 37 6.85 18.94 -5.66
N MET A 38 6.18 19.16 -6.80
CA MET A 38 4.73 19.01 -6.89
C MET A 38 4.30 17.54 -6.74
N GLN A 39 5.06 16.60 -7.30
CA GLN A 39 4.81 15.16 -7.15
C GLN A 39 4.90 14.68 -5.70
N SER A 40 5.88 15.18 -4.93
CA SER A 40 6.03 14.77 -3.53
C SER A 40 4.85 15.25 -2.68
N GLN A 41 4.37 16.48 -2.90
CA GLN A 41 3.24 17.04 -2.15
C GLN A 41 1.88 16.43 -2.52
N ALA A 42 1.72 15.92 -3.75
CA ALA A 42 0.50 15.21 -4.15
C ALA A 42 0.20 13.96 -3.31
N ARG A 43 1.19 13.44 -2.57
CA ARG A 43 1.06 12.26 -1.70
C ARG A 43 0.36 12.55 -0.37
N GLU A 44 0.30 13.80 0.11
CA GLU A 44 0.03 14.03 1.53
C GLU A 44 -1.45 14.02 1.95
N THR A 45 -2.42 14.11 1.03
CA THR A 45 -3.82 14.37 1.45
C THR A 45 -4.91 13.58 0.75
N LYS A 46 -4.64 12.90 -0.37
CA LYS A 46 -5.72 12.31 -1.18
C LYS A 46 -5.99 10.83 -0.95
N GLY A 47 -5.21 10.14 -0.12
CA GLY A 47 -5.34 8.69 0.09
C GLY A 47 -4.26 7.90 -0.65
N VAL A 48 -4.16 6.60 -0.35
CA VAL A 48 -3.14 5.73 -0.95
C VAL A 48 -3.67 5.18 -2.27
N PRO A 49 -2.88 5.24 -3.36
CA PRO A 49 -3.30 4.69 -4.65
C PRO A 49 -3.33 3.16 -4.59
N ILE A 50 -4.49 2.58 -4.91
CA ILE A 50 -4.75 1.14 -4.88
C ILE A 50 -4.92 0.63 -6.32
N ARG A 51 -4.43 -0.58 -6.61
CA ARG A 51 -4.53 -1.20 -7.93
C ARG A 51 -5.91 -1.84 -8.14
N PRO A 52 -6.35 -2.06 -9.40
CA PRO A 52 -7.61 -2.74 -9.69
C PRO A 52 -7.70 -4.16 -9.09
N PRO A 53 -8.91 -4.74 -9.02
CA PRO A 53 -9.10 -6.17 -8.73
C PRO A 53 -8.25 -7.05 -9.66
N GLY A 54 -7.71 -8.14 -9.10
CA GLY A 54 -6.89 -9.09 -9.84
C GLY A 54 -5.50 -8.59 -10.21
N ALA A 55 -5.08 -7.40 -9.79
CA ALA A 55 -3.72 -6.93 -10.08
C ALA A 55 -2.66 -7.90 -9.55
N LEU A 56 -1.74 -8.28 -10.43
CA LEU A 56 -0.60 -9.10 -10.05
C LEU A 56 0.26 -8.42 -8.95
N PRO A 57 1.09 -9.20 -8.23
CA PRO A 57 2.00 -8.66 -7.24
C PRO A 57 2.93 -7.57 -7.78
N GLU A 58 3.52 -6.79 -6.88
CA GLU A 58 4.45 -5.72 -7.24
C GLU A 58 5.63 -6.26 -8.07
N GLY A 59 5.98 -5.54 -9.14
CA GLY A 59 6.99 -5.93 -10.11
C GLY A 59 6.42 -6.71 -11.29
N GLU A 60 5.58 -7.72 -11.02
CA GLU A 60 4.94 -8.51 -12.07
C GLU A 60 3.89 -7.70 -12.82
N PHE A 61 3.02 -6.99 -12.08
CA PHE A 61 2.02 -6.11 -12.66
C PHE A 61 2.62 -5.06 -13.58
N GLU A 62 3.69 -4.37 -13.15
CA GLU A 62 4.35 -3.32 -13.92
C GLU A 62 4.97 -3.84 -15.21
N SER A 63 5.44 -5.09 -15.19
CA SER A 63 6.01 -5.76 -16.36
C SER A 63 4.94 -6.22 -17.35
N ALA A 64 3.79 -6.68 -16.86
CA ALA A 64 2.69 -7.17 -17.68
C ALA A 64 1.78 -6.04 -18.19
N CYS A 65 1.65 -4.93 -17.47
CA CYS A 65 0.73 -3.86 -17.81
C CYS A 65 1.23 -3.06 -19.02
N ILE A 66 0.54 -3.22 -20.16
CA ILE A 66 0.83 -2.47 -21.39
C ILE A 66 0.23 -1.05 -21.41
N ARG A 67 -0.36 -0.60 -20.30
CA ARG A 67 -0.92 0.76 -20.11
C ARG A 67 -1.98 1.15 -21.17
N CYS A 68 -2.77 0.18 -21.63
CA CYS A 68 -3.78 0.40 -22.68
C CYS A 68 -5.03 1.16 -22.20
N GLY A 69 -5.33 1.13 -20.89
CA GLY A 69 -6.50 1.80 -20.31
C GLY A 69 -7.85 1.10 -20.52
N LEU A 70 -7.88 -0.11 -21.09
CA LEU A 70 -9.13 -0.84 -21.31
C LEU A 70 -9.86 -1.18 -19.99
N CYS A 71 -9.14 -1.52 -18.92
CA CYS A 71 -9.73 -1.75 -17.61
C CYS A 71 -10.41 -0.48 -17.03
N VAL A 72 -9.86 0.71 -17.33
CA VAL A 72 -10.44 1.99 -16.92
C VAL A 72 -11.72 2.27 -17.69
N GLN A 73 -11.74 2.02 -19.00
CA GLN A 73 -12.94 2.18 -19.83
C GLN A 73 -14.04 1.17 -19.49
N ALA A 74 -13.66 -0.04 -19.08
CA ALA A 74 -14.60 -1.09 -18.70
C ALA A 74 -15.19 -0.89 -17.29
N CYS A 75 -14.59 -0.03 -16.47
CA CYS A 75 -15.10 0.25 -15.12
C CYS A 75 -16.36 1.13 -15.18
N PRO A 76 -17.54 0.65 -14.74
CA PRO A 76 -18.79 1.39 -14.89
C PRO A 76 -18.97 2.55 -13.89
N TYR A 77 -18.09 2.67 -12.89
CA TYR A 77 -18.23 3.60 -11.76
C TYR A 77 -17.15 4.69 -11.70
N ASP A 78 -16.34 4.85 -12.74
CA ASP A 78 -15.22 5.81 -12.78
C ASP A 78 -14.23 5.68 -11.59
N THR A 79 -14.21 4.52 -10.93
CA THR A 79 -13.30 4.18 -9.83
C THR A 79 -11.85 4.24 -10.32
N LEU A 80 -11.57 3.57 -11.44
CA LEU A 80 -10.22 3.45 -11.97
C LEU A 80 -9.82 4.68 -12.79
N LYS A 81 -8.57 5.10 -12.65
CA LYS A 81 -7.97 6.22 -13.37
C LYS A 81 -6.58 5.84 -13.85
N LEU A 82 -6.14 6.43 -14.96
CA LEU A 82 -4.77 6.28 -15.43
C LEU A 82 -3.85 7.26 -14.72
N ALA A 83 -2.72 6.76 -14.23
CA ALA A 83 -1.67 7.55 -13.63
C ALA A 83 -1.11 8.58 -14.62
N SER A 84 -1.18 9.85 -14.24
CA SER A 84 -0.49 10.92 -14.94
C SER A 84 1.00 10.94 -14.56
N LEU A 85 1.79 11.77 -15.24
CA LEU A 85 3.19 12.00 -14.85
C LEU A 85 3.31 12.52 -13.41
N LEU A 86 2.30 13.20 -12.88
CA LEU A 86 2.32 13.76 -11.52
C LEU A 86 1.68 12.82 -10.48
N SER A 87 1.19 11.65 -10.90
CA SER A 87 0.56 10.69 -10.01
C SER A 87 1.61 9.96 -9.14
N PRO A 88 1.22 9.47 -7.95
CA PRO A 88 2.12 8.80 -7.02
C PRO A 88 2.54 7.37 -7.42
N VAL A 89 1.97 6.84 -8.51
CA VAL A 89 2.22 5.51 -9.08
C VAL A 89 2.78 5.61 -10.50
N ALA A 90 3.30 4.51 -11.04
CA ALA A 90 3.91 4.47 -12.37
C ALA A 90 2.98 5.05 -13.45
N THR A 91 3.46 6.01 -14.23
CA THR A 91 2.69 6.68 -15.29
C THR A 91 2.00 5.67 -16.22
N GLY A 92 0.73 5.93 -16.53
CA GLY A 92 -0.13 5.09 -17.37
C GLY A 92 -0.61 3.80 -16.70
N SER A 93 -0.21 3.50 -15.47
CA SER A 93 -0.81 2.39 -14.72
C SER A 93 -2.22 2.75 -14.21
N PRO A 94 -3.17 1.80 -14.22
CA PRO A 94 -4.48 2.01 -13.62
C PRO A 94 -4.38 1.95 -12.09
N TYR A 95 -5.08 2.85 -11.42
CA TYR A 95 -5.22 2.88 -9.96
C TYR A 95 -6.55 3.54 -9.58
N PHE A 96 -6.97 3.38 -8.33
CA PHE A 96 -8.03 4.17 -7.72
C PHE A 96 -7.60 4.70 -6.36
N THR A 97 -8.35 5.66 -5.85
CA THR A 97 -8.17 6.16 -4.50
C THR A 97 -9.43 5.90 -3.72
N ALA A 98 -9.35 4.99 -2.73
CA ALA A 98 -10.49 4.52 -1.95
C ALA A 98 -11.30 5.66 -1.34
N ARG A 99 -10.64 6.71 -0.82
CA ARG A 99 -11.31 7.87 -0.22
C ARG A 99 -12.19 8.65 -1.19
N ASP A 100 -11.85 8.68 -2.48
CA ASP A 100 -12.59 9.43 -3.50
C ASP A 100 -13.76 8.58 -4.05
N ILE A 101 -13.44 7.48 -4.71
CA ILE A 101 -14.39 6.54 -5.31
C ILE A 101 -13.82 5.13 -5.08
N PRO A 102 -14.44 4.30 -4.23
CA PRO A 102 -13.98 2.94 -3.95
C PRO A 102 -14.32 1.99 -5.09
N CYS A 103 -13.82 0.76 -5.01
CA CYS A 103 -14.27 -0.34 -5.85
C CYS A 103 -15.70 -0.74 -5.47
N GLU A 104 -16.58 -0.81 -6.45
CA GLU A 104 -17.98 -1.19 -6.27
C GLU A 104 -18.21 -2.71 -6.25
N MET A 105 -17.16 -3.53 -6.33
CA MET A 105 -17.24 -5.00 -6.24
C MET A 105 -18.20 -5.60 -7.29
N CYS A 106 -17.99 -5.27 -8.57
CA CYS A 106 -18.81 -5.80 -9.66
C CYS A 106 -18.67 -7.33 -9.78
N GLU A 107 -19.78 -8.07 -9.77
CA GLU A 107 -19.80 -9.54 -9.87
C GLU A 107 -19.15 -10.08 -11.15
N ASP A 108 -19.25 -9.35 -12.26
CA ASP A 108 -18.72 -9.72 -13.58
C ASP A 108 -17.29 -9.23 -13.82
N ILE A 109 -16.70 -8.51 -12.86
CA ILE A 109 -15.31 -8.01 -12.85
C ILE A 109 -14.84 -7.50 -14.23
N PRO A 110 -15.55 -6.53 -14.84
CA PRO A 110 -15.34 -6.16 -16.25
C PRO A 110 -13.94 -5.58 -16.50
N CYS A 111 -13.33 -4.99 -15.46
CA CYS A 111 -11.96 -4.49 -15.52
C CYS A 111 -10.91 -5.58 -15.76
N VAL A 112 -11.09 -6.77 -15.17
CA VAL A 112 -10.23 -7.95 -15.36
C VAL A 112 -10.47 -8.52 -16.75
N VAL A 113 -11.73 -8.75 -17.12
CA VAL A 113 -12.11 -9.32 -18.43
C VAL A 113 -11.57 -8.49 -19.60
N ALA A 114 -11.55 -7.16 -19.45
CA ALA A 114 -11.05 -6.25 -20.47
C ALA A 114 -9.51 -6.18 -20.57
N CYS A 115 -8.76 -6.82 -19.68
CA CYS A 115 -7.30 -6.73 -19.65
C CYS A 115 -6.67 -7.66 -20.70
N PRO A 116 -6.04 -7.15 -21.77
CA PRO A 116 -5.51 -8.01 -22.83
C PRO A 116 -4.15 -8.63 -22.49
N SER A 117 -3.44 -8.07 -21.51
CA SER A 117 -2.03 -8.42 -21.23
C SER A 117 -1.86 -9.38 -20.06
N GLY A 118 -2.93 -9.75 -19.36
CA GLY A 118 -2.85 -10.57 -18.15
C GLY A 118 -2.22 -9.84 -16.96
N ALA A 119 -2.12 -8.51 -16.99
CA ALA A 119 -1.68 -7.73 -15.82
C ALA A 119 -2.70 -7.78 -14.68
N LEU A 120 -3.96 -8.03 -15.02
CA LEU A 120 -4.98 -8.42 -14.07
C LEU A 120 -5.23 -9.92 -14.30
N ASP A 121 -5.25 -10.68 -13.22
CA ASP A 121 -5.41 -12.12 -13.21
C ASP A 121 -6.82 -12.52 -13.65
N HIS A 122 -6.92 -13.25 -14.75
CA HIS A 122 -8.19 -13.71 -15.30
C HIS A 122 -8.75 -14.94 -14.57
N ASP A 123 -7.95 -15.58 -13.71
CA ASP A 123 -8.41 -16.66 -12.85
C ASP A 123 -9.24 -16.12 -11.66
N LEU A 124 -9.23 -14.80 -11.43
CA LEU A 124 -10.15 -14.13 -10.50
C LEU A 124 -11.57 -14.15 -11.06
N THR A 125 -12.36 -15.14 -10.66
CA THR A 125 -13.76 -15.31 -11.07
C THR A 125 -14.77 -14.85 -10.02
N ASP A 126 -14.35 -14.77 -8.75
CA ASP A 126 -15.15 -14.23 -7.66
C ASP A 126 -14.52 -12.92 -7.17
N ILE A 127 -15.32 -11.85 -7.10
CA ILE A 127 -14.83 -10.54 -6.70
C ILE A 127 -14.44 -10.49 -5.21
N ASP A 128 -14.98 -11.38 -4.39
CA ASP A 128 -14.67 -11.47 -2.96
C ASP A 128 -13.28 -12.10 -2.72
N ASP A 129 -12.71 -12.77 -3.72
CA ASP A 129 -11.32 -13.26 -3.73
C ASP A 129 -10.30 -12.20 -4.14
N ALA A 130 -10.74 -11.01 -4.55
CA ALA A 130 -9.83 -9.94 -4.93
C ALA A 130 -8.94 -9.52 -3.75
N ARG A 131 -7.67 -9.19 -4.01
CA ARG A 131 -6.72 -8.68 -3.02
C ARG A 131 -6.07 -7.39 -3.52
N MET A 132 -6.88 -6.34 -3.67
CA MET A 132 -6.44 -5.01 -4.12
C MET A 132 -5.55 -4.31 -3.09
N GLY A 133 -5.81 -4.57 -1.81
CA GLY A 133 -5.11 -4.01 -0.65
C GLY A 133 -5.71 -4.52 0.64
N THR A 134 -5.33 -3.92 1.76
CA THR A 134 -5.86 -4.25 3.10
C THR A 134 -6.30 -2.98 3.79
N ALA A 135 -7.50 -2.98 4.36
CA ALA A 135 -7.96 -1.89 5.22
C ALA A 135 -7.25 -1.96 6.58
N VAL A 136 -6.76 -0.83 7.06
CA VAL A 136 -6.06 -0.72 8.35
C VAL A 136 -6.66 0.44 9.11
N LEU A 137 -7.01 0.22 10.38
CA LEU A 137 -7.35 1.30 11.29
C LEU A 137 -6.04 1.97 11.74
N ILE A 138 -5.70 3.09 11.09
CA ILE A 138 -4.40 3.76 11.27
C ILE A 138 -4.44 4.72 12.46
N ASP A 139 -5.58 5.39 12.69
CA ASP A 139 -5.72 6.42 13.71
C ASP A 139 -6.70 5.98 14.80
N HIS A 140 -6.17 5.57 15.96
CA HIS A 140 -6.96 5.18 17.12
C HIS A 140 -7.40 6.40 17.93
N GLU A 141 -6.65 7.50 17.87
CA GLU A 141 -6.87 8.74 18.60
C GLU A 141 -8.05 9.55 18.07
N THR A 142 -8.38 9.42 16.78
CA THR A 142 -9.49 10.15 16.16
C THR A 142 -10.70 9.24 15.87
N CYS A 143 -10.50 7.92 15.74
CA CYS A 143 -11.59 6.99 15.48
C CYS A 143 -12.70 7.08 16.55
N LEU A 144 -13.94 7.36 16.12
CA LEU A 144 -15.08 7.56 17.02
C LEU A 144 -15.31 6.37 17.97
N ASN A 145 -15.13 5.14 17.50
CA ASN A 145 -15.26 3.94 18.35
C ASN A 145 -14.18 3.85 19.43
N TRP A 146 -12.94 4.22 19.10
CA TRP A 146 -11.86 4.30 20.09
C TRP A 146 -12.09 5.42 21.10
N GLN A 147 -12.74 6.51 20.69
CA GLN A 147 -13.19 7.59 21.58
C GLN A 147 -14.39 7.18 22.46
N GLY A 148 -14.97 6.01 22.21
CA GLY A 148 -16.13 5.48 22.95
C GLY A 148 -17.46 6.04 22.50
N LEU A 149 -17.52 6.64 21.31
CA LEU A 149 -18.76 6.97 20.61
C LEU A 149 -19.20 5.76 19.79
N ARG A 150 -20.51 5.63 19.53
CA ARG A 150 -21.06 4.52 18.77
C ARG A 150 -21.05 4.85 17.28
N CYS A 151 -20.11 4.27 16.54
CA CYS A 151 -20.03 4.32 15.08
C CYS A 151 -19.92 2.89 14.54
N ASP A 152 -20.65 2.55 13.49
CA ASP A 152 -20.57 1.23 12.86
C ASP A 152 -20.57 1.34 11.33
N VAL A 153 -20.25 2.53 10.80
CA VAL A 153 -20.36 2.86 9.38
C VAL A 153 -19.39 2.03 8.53
N CYS A 154 -18.11 1.95 8.92
CA CYS A 154 -17.11 1.16 8.19
C CYS A 154 -17.43 -0.34 8.20
N TYR A 155 -18.02 -0.84 9.28
CA TYR A 155 -18.47 -2.23 9.41
C TYR A 155 -19.70 -2.50 8.52
N ARG A 156 -20.73 -1.65 8.58
CA ARG A 156 -21.98 -1.83 7.81
C ARG A 156 -21.83 -1.68 6.30
N VAL A 157 -20.89 -0.84 5.85
CA VAL A 157 -20.64 -0.63 4.42
C VAL A 157 -19.74 -1.72 3.82
N CYS A 158 -19.13 -2.57 4.66
CA CYS A 158 -18.28 -3.64 4.19
C CYS A 158 -19.14 -4.69 3.45
N PRO A 159 -18.81 -5.05 2.19
CA PRO A 159 -19.51 -6.13 1.48
C PRO A 159 -19.37 -7.47 2.18
N LEU A 160 -18.20 -7.71 2.79
CA LEU A 160 -17.85 -8.90 3.56
C LEU A 160 -17.97 -8.61 5.07
N ILE A 161 -19.13 -8.12 5.48
CA ILE A 161 -19.43 -7.83 6.90
C ILE A 161 -19.28 -9.10 7.75
N ASP A 162 -18.82 -8.95 9.00
CA ASP A 162 -18.52 -10.05 9.94
C ASP A 162 -17.34 -10.98 9.53
N GLU A 163 -16.87 -10.90 8.29
CA GLU A 163 -15.72 -11.69 7.83
C GLU A 163 -14.48 -10.83 7.63
N ALA A 164 -14.57 -9.77 6.82
CA ALA A 164 -13.47 -8.83 6.58
C ALA A 164 -13.36 -7.76 7.66
N ILE A 165 -14.48 -7.30 8.23
CA ILE A 165 -14.51 -6.35 9.33
C ILE A 165 -15.44 -6.87 10.42
N THR A 166 -14.93 -7.01 11.64
CA THR A 166 -15.69 -7.33 12.86
C THR A 166 -15.72 -6.14 13.81
N LEU A 167 -16.64 -6.15 14.78
CA LEU A 167 -16.68 -5.18 15.87
C LEU A 167 -16.32 -5.87 17.20
N GLU A 168 -15.08 -5.68 17.63
CA GLU A 168 -14.57 -6.24 18.86
C GLU A 168 -15.01 -5.40 20.07
N ASN A 169 -15.54 -6.07 21.09
CA ASN A 169 -15.99 -5.41 22.32
C ASN A 169 -14.83 -5.26 23.30
N ILE A 170 -14.40 -4.02 23.52
CA ILE A 170 -13.37 -3.69 24.52
C ILE A 170 -13.98 -2.86 25.64
N ARG A 171 -13.64 -3.15 26.90
CA ARG A 171 -14.12 -2.36 28.03
C ARG A 171 -13.59 -0.93 27.96
N ASN A 172 -14.45 0.07 28.19
CA ASN A 172 -14.02 1.46 28.27
C ASN A 172 -13.48 1.78 29.66
N ASP A 173 -12.15 1.89 29.78
CA ASP A 173 -11.48 2.18 31.06
C ASP A 173 -11.92 3.50 31.68
N ARG A 174 -12.29 4.50 30.88
CA ARG A 174 -12.71 5.84 31.37
C ARG A 174 -14.05 5.79 32.09
N THR A 175 -15.02 5.02 31.59
CA THR A 175 -16.37 4.99 32.16
C THR A 175 -16.65 3.73 32.95
N GLY A 176 -15.82 2.70 32.85
CA GLY A 176 -15.92 1.45 33.62
C GLY A 176 -17.07 0.50 33.25
N TYR A 177 -18.13 1.02 32.61
CA TYR A 177 -19.38 0.29 32.31
C TYR A 177 -19.75 0.21 30.81
N HIS A 178 -19.19 1.07 29.96
CA HIS A 178 -19.52 1.06 28.53
C HIS A 178 -18.48 0.24 27.75
N ALA A 179 -18.91 -0.44 26.69
CA ALA A 179 -18.00 -1.08 25.74
C ALA A 179 -17.65 -0.11 24.60
N LYS A 180 -16.41 -0.16 24.13
CA LYS A 180 -15.96 0.36 22.84
C LYS A 180 -16.12 -0.77 21.81
N LEU A 181 -16.68 -0.45 20.65
CA LEU A 181 -16.87 -1.37 19.54
C LEU A 181 -15.76 -1.15 18.52
N ILE A 182 -14.60 -1.75 18.71
CA ILE A 182 -13.43 -1.47 17.88
C ILE A 182 -13.57 -2.21 16.54
N PRO A 183 -13.52 -1.50 15.39
CA PRO A 183 -13.52 -2.16 14.10
C PRO A 183 -12.18 -2.87 13.90
N THR A 184 -12.23 -4.19 13.74
CA THR A 184 -11.06 -5.04 13.50
C THR A 184 -11.14 -5.58 12.09
N VAL A 185 -10.07 -5.39 11.32
CA VAL A 185 -9.99 -5.87 9.94
C VAL A 185 -9.28 -7.22 9.91
N ASN A 186 -9.91 -8.22 9.30
CA ASN A 186 -9.27 -9.48 8.97
C ASN A 186 -8.55 -9.35 7.62
N SER A 187 -7.21 -9.32 7.66
CA SER A 187 -6.39 -9.13 6.47
C SER A 187 -6.46 -10.26 5.44
N ASP A 188 -6.89 -11.46 5.84
CA ASP A 188 -6.93 -12.61 4.94
C ASP A 188 -8.20 -12.63 4.08
N VAL A 189 -9.25 -11.97 4.57
CA VAL A 189 -10.56 -11.82 3.89
C VAL A 189 -10.71 -10.45 3.24
N CYS A 190 -10.13 -9.40 3.82
CA CYS A 190 -10.27 -8.04 3.30
C CYS A 190 -9.78 -7.94 1.84
N THR A 191 -10.68 -7.51 0.95
CA THR A 191 -10.36 -7.36 -0.47
C THR A 191 -9.61 -6.08 -0.80
N GLY A 192 -9.67 -5.08 0.10
CA GLY A 192 -9.14 -3.74 -0.16
C GLY A 192 -10.04 -2.87 -1.05
N CYS A 193 -11.35 -3.14 -1.13
CA CYS A 193 -12.27 -2.39 -2.00
C CYS A 193 -12.39 -0.89 -1.65
N GLY A 194 -12.10 -0.50 -0.41
CA GLY A 194 -12.06 0.91 -0.02
C GLY A 194 -13.39 1.52 0.45
N LYS A 195 -14.50 0.78 0.38
CA LYS A 195 -15.82 1.27 0.83
C LYS A 195 -15.80 1.78 2.28
N CYS A 196 -15.05 1.13 3.16
CA CYS A 196 -14.88 1.54 4.55
C CYS A 196 -14.13 2.88 4.73
N GLU A 197 -13.14 3.17 3.88
CA GLU A 197 -12.38 4.44 3.90
C GLU A 197 -13.23 5.60 3.36
N GLN A 198 -13.95 5.35 2.25
CA GLN A 198 -14.87 6.34 1.68
C GLN A 198 -15.99 6.70 2.66
N ALA A 199 -16.61 5.71 3.29
CA ALA A 199 -17.73 5.92 4.20
C ALA A 199 -17.32 6.46 5.57
N CYS A 200 -16.02 6.53 5.89
CA CYS A 200 -15.56 7.06 7.16
C CYS A 200 -16.03 8.52 7.33
N VAL A 201 -16.82 8.77 8.37
CA VAL A 201 -17.51 10.05 8.63
C VAL A 201 -16.58 11.19 9.08
N LEU A 202 -15.30 10.89 9.33
CA LEU A 202 -14.30 11.88 9.68
C LEU A 202 -13.80 12.60 8.43
N ASP A 203 -13.37 13.87 8.55
CA ASP A 203 -12.80 14.64 7.43
C ASP A 203 -11.56 13.93 6.83
N VAL A 204 -10.70 13.43 7.71
CA VAL A 204 -9.58 12.53 7.38
C VAL A 204 -9.93 11.15 7.92
N ALA A 205 -9.99 10.15 7.04
CA ALA A 205 -10.39 8.80 7.42
C ALA A 205 -9.40 8.17 8.40
N ALA A 206 -9.92 7.62 9.49
CA ALA A 206 -9.12 6.88 10.48
C ALA A 206 -8.79 5.44 10.02
N ILE A 207 -9.65 4.87 9.17
CA ILE A 207 -9.41 3.61 8.47
C ILE A 207 -9.02 3.91 7.03
N LYS A 208 -7.91 3.35 6.56
CA LYS A 208 -7.42 3.54 5.18
C LYS A 208 -7.06 2.20 4.56
N VAL A 209 -7.27 2.08 3.26
CA VAL A 209 -6.77 0.96 2.49
C VAL A 209 -5.36 1.27 2.04
N VAL A 210 -4.47 0.31 2.22
CA VAL A 210 -3.08 0.38 1.77
C VAL A 210 -2.71 -0.93 1.06
N PRO A 211 -1.67 -0.93 0.21
CA PRO A 211 -1.10 -2.17 -0.32
C PRO A 211 -0.82 -3.20 0.80
N THR A 212 -1.16 -4.46 0.55
CA THR A 212 -1.14 -5.53 1.57
C THR A 212 0.26 -5.77 2.14
N ASP A 213 1.29 -5.60 1.32
CA ASP A 213 2.71 -5.63 1.70
C ASP A 213 3.11 -4.52 2.69
N LEU A 214 2.44 -3.36 2.64
CA LEU A 214 2.60 -2.29 3.62
C LEU A 214 1.75 -2.50 4.88
N ALA A 215 0.60 -3.18 4.75
CA ALA A 215 -0.29 -3.47 5.87
C ALA A 215 0.20 -4.61 6.77
N LYS A 216 0.74 -5.68 6.17
CA LYS A 216 1.07 -6.93 6.89
C LYS A 216 2.56 -7.02 7.20
N GLY A 217 2.87 -7.29 8.47
CA GLY A 217 4.20 -7.71 8.88
C GLY A 217 4.50 -9.16 8.46
N LYS A 218 5.77 -9.47 8.25
CA LYS A 218 6.24 -10.85 8.04
C LYS A 218 6.92 -11.36 9.30
N VAL A 219 6.40 -12.43 9.88
CA VAL A 219 7.07 -13.13 10.98
C VAL A 219 8.35 -13.78 10.43
N GLY A 220 9.48 -13.57 11.11
CA GLY A 220 10.75 -14.18 10.73
C GLY A 220 10.68 -15.70 10.80
N SER A 221 11.31 -16.40 9.86
CA SER A 221 11.28 -17.87 9.75
C SER A 221 11.82 -18.63 10.97
N HIS A 222 12.48 -17.92 11.88
CA HIS A 222 13.05 -18.44 13.13
C HIS A 222 12.04 -18.41 14.30
N TYR A 223 10.87 -17.78 14.14
CA TYR A 223 9.80 -17.82 15.12
C TYR A 223 8.82 -18.94 14.79
N ASN A 224 8.87 -19.99 15.61
CA ASN A 224 7.92 -21.09 15.55
C ASN A 224 6.82 -20.85 16.58
N PHE A 225 5.57 -20.95 16.13
CA PHE A 225 4.41 -20.82 16.99
C PHE A 225 4.00 -22.20 17.50
N GLY A 226 4.28 -22.49 18.78
CA GLY A 226 4.05 -23.81 19.35
C GLY A 226 2.61 -24.33 19.19
N TRP A 227 1.61 -23.46 19.10
CA TRP A 227 0.20 -23.85 18.85
C TRP A 227 -0.09 -24.26 17.39
N GLN A 228 0.75 -23.87 16.43
CA GLN A 228 0.67 -24.36 15.04
C GLN A 228 1.51 -25.63 14.82
N GLU A 229 2.33 -26.01 15.79
CA GLU A 229 3.18 -27.20 15.74
C GLU A 229 2.55 -28.42 16.44
N ILE A 230 1.39 -28.26 17.10
CA ILE A 230 0.69 -29.35 17.81
C ILE A 230 0.35 -30.50 16.85
N ASP A 231 -0.01 -30.18 15.60
CA ASP A 231 -0.39 -31.16 14.58
C ASP A 231 0.78 -31.53 13.65
N LYS A 232 1.96 -30.91 13.81
CA LYS A 232 3.15 -31.30 13.05
C LYS A 232 3.83 -32.46 13.77
N PRO A 233 4.22 -33.55 13.07
CA PRO A 233 5.03 -34.57 13.68
C PRO A 233 6.30 -33.90 14.22
N LEU A 234 6.55 -34.06 15.52
CA LEU A 234 7.75 -33.56 16.18
C LEU A 234 8.96 -34.23 15.53
N GLU A 235 9.55 -33.58 14.53
CA GLU A 235 10.90 -33.86 14.03
C GLU A 235 11.93 -33.39 15.06
N ASN A 236 11.74 -33.80 16.32
CA ASN A 236 12.77 -33.75 17.34
C ASN A 236 13.73 -34.91 17.08
N VAL A 237 14.39 -34.88 15.93
CA VAL A 237 15.66 -35.59 15.77
C VAL A 237 16.63 -34.78 16.61
N LEU A 238 16.82 -35.21 17.86
CA LEU A 238 18.05 -34.88 18.57
C LEU A 238 19.18 -35.18 17.58
N PRO A 239 20.06 -34.22 17.24
CA PRO A 239 21.20 -34.55 16.40
C PRO A 239 21.88 -35.76 17.04
N GLU A 240 21.96 -36.87 16.29
CA GLU A 240 22.68 -38.06 16.72
C GLU A 240 24.08 -37.60 17.09
N GLU A 241 24.37 -37.69 18.39
CA GLU A 241 25.68 -37.43 18.97
C GLU A 241 26.18 -35.98 18.86
N THR A 242 25.68 -35.09 19.74
CA THR A 242 26.62 -34.12 20.31
C THR A 242 27.47 -34.86 21.34
N PRO A 243 28.79 -35.06 21.13
CA PRO A 243 29.61 -35.71 22.12
C PRO A 243 29.63 -34.83 23.36
N VAL A 244 29.01 -35.30 24.43
CA VAL A 244 29.11 -34.65 25.75
C VAL A 244 30.61 -34.60 26.09
N PRO A 245 31.19 -33.41 26.31
CA PRO A 245 32.60 -33.31 26.67
C PRO A 245 32.84 -34.13 27.93
N SER A 246 33.74 -35.11 27.84
CA SER A 246 34.00 -36.11 28.89
C SER A 246 34.48 -35.55 30.23
N GLY A 247 34.69 -34.24 30.35
CA GLY A 247 35.03 -33.55 31.59
C GLY A 247 33.87 -32.87 32.33
N ALA A 248 32.64 -32.84 31.78
CA ALA A 248 31.52 -32.13 32.40
C ALA A 248 31.02 -32.78 33.71
N LEU A 249 31.28 -34.09 33.90
CA LEU A 249 30.90 -34.84 35.10
C LEU A 249 31.98 -34.84 36.20
N GLU A 250 33.23 -34.48 35.89
CA GLU A 250 34.31 -34.44 36.88
C GLU A 250 34.22 -33.21 37.79
N SER A 251 33.62 -32.12 37.29
CA SER A 251 33.33 -30.89 38.05
C SER A 251 32.32 -31.08 39.20
N LEU A 252 31.59 -32.20 39.22
CA LEU A 252 30.53 -32.48 40.19
C LEU A 252 30.97 -33.46 41.31
N LYS A 253 32.20 -33.97 41.28
CA LYS A 253 32.74 -34.89 42.30
C LYS A 253 33.93 -34.33 43.09
N GLY A 254 34.08 -33.01 43.15
CA GLY A 254 35.07 -32.33 43.99
C GLY A 254 34.48 -31.79 45.29
N GLY A 255 34.08 -32.68 46.20
CA GLY A 255 33.58 -32.30 47.53
C GLY A 255 34.04 -33.31 48.59
N GLN A 256 35.28 -33.13 49.06
CA GLN A 256 35.74 -33.54 50.38
C GLN A 256 36.53 -32.37 50.99
#